data_AF-A0A9D6F2A9-F1
#
_entry.id   AF-A0A9D6F2A9-F1
#
_cell.length_a   1.000
_cell.length_b   1.000
_cell.length_c   1.000
_cell.angle_alpha   90.00
_cell.angle_beta   90.00
_cell.angle_gamma   90.00
#
_symmetry.space_group_name_H-M   'P 1'
#
loop_
_entity.id
_entity.type
_entity.pdbx_description
1 polymer ?
#
loop_
_entity_poly.entity_id
_entity_poly.type
_entity_poly.pdbx_seq_one_letter_code
_entity_poly.pdbx_strand_id
1 'polypeptide(L)'
;MDDQDLVSVFSVNTLPEAEIIRGMLQSAGIACQIGGETQAGLAGVFAIDILTHASDSKKASKLLKEAQKAKKRRKKKRIAARKAKAQEAGSEAIQELKPDTKIKKKKS
;
A
#
# COMPACT_ATOMS: atom_id res chain seq x y z
N MET A 1 13.18 -28.15 -12.93
CA MET A 1 13.05 -26.73 -13.26
C MET A 1 14.44 -26.27 -13.59
N ASP A 2 14.67 -26.01 -14.85
CA ASP A 2 15.92 -25.46 -15.35
C ASP A 2 16.05 -24.00 -14.87
N ASP A 3 17.27 -23.53 -14.71
CA ASP A 3 17.54 -22.18 -14.18
C ASP A 3 16.98 -21.06 -15.06
N GLN A 4 16.71 -21.37 -16.33
CA GLN A 4 16.15 -20.48 -17.32
C GLN A 4 14.62 -20.55 -17.39
N ASP A 5 13.98 -21.51 -16.73
CA ASP A 5 12.54 -21.63 -16.71
C ASP A 5 11.91 -20.37 -16.11
N LEU A 6 10.88 -19.86 -16.77
CA LEU A 6 10.09 -18.74 -16.26
C LEU A 6 9.13 -19.23 -15.18
N VAL A 7 9.24 -18.64 -13.99
CA VAL A 7 8.44 -18.98 -12.81
C VAL A 7 7.70 -17.73 -12.33
N SER A 8 6.40 -17.87 -12.05
CA SER A 8 5.62 -16.80 -11.43
C SER A 8 6.05 -16.59 -9.98
N VAL A 9 6.45 -15.36 -9.66
CA VAL A 9 6.85 -14.95 -8.30
C VAL A 9 5.83 -14.06 -7.62
N PHE A 10 4.93 -13.46 -8.40
CA PHE A 10 3.95 -12.52 -7.90
C PHE A 10 2.80 -12.34 -8.89
N SER A 11 1.61 -12.01 -8.37
CA SER A 11 0.45 -11.66 -9.19
C SER A 11 -0.18 -10.38 -8.69
N VAL A 12 -0.70 -9.58 -9.62
CA VAL A 12 -1.36 -8.31 -9.37
C VAL A 12 -2.61 -8.16 -10.23
N ASN A 13 -3.48 -7.24 -9.83
CA ASN A 13 -4.78 -7.08 -10.49
C ASN A 13 -4.87 -5.92 -11.45
N THR A 14 -3.80 -5.15 -11.59
CA THR A 14 -3.78 -3.96 -12.44
C THR A 14 -2.47 -3.89 -13.19
N LEU A 15 -2.52 -3.57 -14.48
CA LEU A 15 -1.34 -3.40 -15.32
C LEU A 15 -0.37 -2.34 -14.77
N PRO A 16 -0.84 -1.17 -14.26
CA PRO A 16 0.07 -0.21 -13.64
C PRO A 16 0.85 -0.77 -12.45
N GLU A 17 0.24 -1.61 -11.60
CA GLU A 17 0.97 -2.23 -10.49
C GLU A 17 1.99 -3.26 -11.00
N ALA A 18 1.67 -3.98 -12.07
CA ALA A 18 2.60 -4.92 -12.72
C ALA A 18 3.85 -4.20 -13.26
N GLU A 19 3.66 -3.08 -13.96
CA GLU A 19 4.75 -2.27 -14.51
C GLU A 19 5.64 -1.67 -13.41
N ILE A 20 5.04 -1.19 -12.31
CA ILE A 20 5.81 -0.70 -11.16
C ILE A 20 6.70 -1.80 -10.58
N ILE A 21 6.15 -3.01 -10.44
CA ILE A 21 6.90 -4.14 -9.88
C ILE A 21 8.00 -4.59 -10.85
N ARG A 22 7.70 -4.66 -12.15
CA ARG A 22 8.68 -4.93 -13.20
C ARG A 22 9.84 -3.94 -13.13
N GLY A 23 9.55 -2.64 -13.09
CA GLY A 23 10.59 -1.61 -12.96
C GLY A 23 11.43 -1.75 -11.69
N MET A 24 10.82 -2.14 -10.57
CA MET A 24 11.53 -2.41 -9.32
C MET A 24 12.46 -3.63 -9.42
N LEU A 25 12.01 -4.73 -10.02
CA LEU A 25 12.82 -5.94 -10.22
C LEU A 25 13.97 -5.70 -11.20
N GLN A 26 13.69 -5.01 -12.31
CA GLN A 26 14.71 -4.61 -13.29
C GLN A 26 15.78 -3.70 -12.67
N SER A 27 15.37 -2.75 -11.81
CA SER A 27 16.32 -1.88 -11.07
C SER A 27 17.21 -2.67 -10.10
N ALA A 28 16.78 -3.85 -9.66
CA ALA A 28 17.55 -4.78 -8.84
C ALA A 28 18.37 -5.78 -9.67
N GLY A 29 18.39 -5.64 -11.00
CA GLY A 29 19.11 -6.52 -11.92
C GLY A 29 18.42 -7.86 -12.19
N ILE A 30 17.11 -7.98 -11.91
CA ILE A 30 16.35 -9.21 -12.10
C ILE A 30 15.54 -9.09 -13.40
N ALA A 31 15.80 -9.99 -14.35
CA ALA A 31 15.02 -10.07 -15.59
C ALA A 31 13.62 -10.63 -15.29
N CYS A 32 12.59 -9.90 -15.71
CA CYS A 32 11.21 -10.29 -15.48
C CYS A 32 10.28 -9.92 -16.65
N GLN A 33 9.23 -10.72 -16.82
CA GLN A 33 8.20 -10.58 -17.84
C GLN A 33 6.83 -10.51 -17.19
N ILE A 34 5.92 -9.75 -17.81
CA ILE A 34 4.52 -9.69 -17.41
C ILE A 34 3.75 -10.76 -18.21
N GLY A 35 3.10 -11.67 -17.51
CA GLY A 35 2.25 -12.72 -18.08
C GLY A 35 0.76 -12.36 -17.95
N GLY A 36 -0.06 -12.81 -18.90
CA GLY A 36 -1.51 -12.64 -18.85
C GLY A 36 -2.03 -11.25 -19.26
N GLU A 37 -1.15 -10.37 -19.76
CA GLU A 37 -1.51 -8.99 -20.19
C GLU A 37 -2.63 -8.95 -21.24
N THR A 38 -2.65 -9.94 -22.13
CA THR A 38 -3.57 -10.01 -23.28
C THR A 38 -4.98 -10.45 -22.87
N GLN A 39 -5.15 -11.09 -21.71
CA GLN A 39 -6.42 -11.65 -21.25
C GLN A 39 -7.12 -10.78 -20.19
N ALA A 40 -6.37 -9.89 -19.54
CA ALA A 40 -6.85 -9.02 -18.46
C ALA A 40 -7.93 -8.02 -18.91
N GLY A 41 -8.01 -7.70 -20.21
CA GLY A 41 -8.99 -6.77 -20.76
C GLY A 41 -10.34 -7.37 -21.18
N LEU A 42 -10.42 -8.70 -21.40
CA LEU A 42 -11.56 -9.34 -22.09
C LEU A 42 -12.36 -10.32 -21.23
N ALA A 43 -11.77 -10.92 -20.20
CA ALA A 43 -12.38 -12.03 -19.45
C ALA A 43 -12.73 -11.72 -17.98
N GLY A 44 -12.45 -10.50 -17.49
CA GLY A 44 -12.57 -10.21 -16.06
C GLY A 44 -11.63 -11.06 -15.18
N VAL A 45 -10.60 -11.68 -15.77
CA VAL A 45 -9.55 -12.40 -15.05
C VAL A 45 -8.51 -11.38 -14.60
N PHE A 46 -8.52 -11.12 -13.30
CA PHE A 46 -7.79 -10.05 -12.62
C PHE A 46 -6.38 -10.45 -12.18
N ALA A 47 -5.75 -11.48 -12.74
CA ALA A 47 -4.42 -11.90 -12.29
C ALA A 47 -3.41 -11.72 -13.41
N ILE A 48 -2.59 -10.68 -13.27
CA ILE A 48 -1.42 -10.42 -14.11
C ILE A 48 -0.22 -10.98 -13.36
N ASP A 49 0.41 -11.99 -13.96
CA ASP A 49 1.55 -12.67 -13.36
C ASP A 49 2.85 -11.95 -13.67
N ILE A 50 3.79 -12.01 -12.72
CA ILE A 50 5.14 -11.51 -12.87
C ILE A 50 6.06 -12.72 -12.85
N LEU A 51 6.63 -12.99 -14.02
CA LEU A 51 7.49 -14.13 -14.28
C LEU A 51 8.96 -13.70 -14.22
N THR A 52 9.82 -14.53 -13.67
CA THR A 52 11.28 -14.37 -13.64
C THR A 52 11.92 -15.72 -13.86
N HIS A 53 13.20 -15.75 -14.24
CA HIS A 53 13.97 -17.00 -14.27
C HIS A 53 13.99 -17.68 -12.90
N ALA A 54 13.94 -19.01 -12.88
CA ALA A 54 13.93 -19.84 -11.68
C ALA A 54 15.14 -19.55 -10.77
N SER A 55 16.30 -19.28 -11.38
CA SER A 55 17.54 -18.88 -10.71
C SER A 55 17.40 -17.61 -9.85
N ASP A 56 16.58 -16.65 -10.28
CA ASP A 56 16.35 -15.39 -9.57
C ASP A 56 15.05 -15.34 -8.77
N SER A 57 14.20 -16.36 -8.89
CA SER A 57 12.89 -16.45 -8.22
C SER A 57 12.96 -16.17 -6.71
N LYS A 58 13.97 -16.74 -6.02
CA LYS A 58 14.16 -16.52 -4.58
C LYS A 58 14.52 -15.08 -4.24
N LYS A 59 15.39 -14.44 -5.04
CA LYS A 59 15.80 -13.04 -4.84
C LYS A 59 14.61 -12.11 -5.10
N ALA A 60 13.88 -12.34 -6.19
CA ALA A 60 12.69 -11.58 -6.54
C ALA A 60 11.63 -11.66 -5.44
N SER A 61 11.32 -12.88 -4.97
CA SER A 61 10.34 -13.11 -3.90
C SER A 61 10.73 -12.39 -2.59
N LYS A 62 12.02 -12.37 -2.24
CA LYS A 62 12.51 -11.65 -1.06
C LYS A 62 12.33 -10.14 -1.20
N LEU A 63 12.73 -9.57 -2.34
CA LEU A 63 12.61 -8.13 -2.60
C LEU A 63 11.14 -7.67 -2.53
N LEU A 64 10.24 -8.45 -3.15
CA LEU A 64 8.80 -8.18 -3.14
C LEU A 64 8.21 -8.21 -1.72
N LYS A 65 8.60 -9.19 -0.90
CA LYS A 65 8.16 -9.29 0.50
C LYS A 65 8.60 -8.07 1.31
N GLU A 66 9.83 -7.59 1.10
CA GLU A 66 10.35 -6.40 1.78
C GLU A 66 9.60 -5.13 1.35
N ALA A 67 9.36 -4.97 0.05
CA ALA A 67 8.58 -3.86 -0.49
C ALA A 67 7.15 -3.83 0.07
N GLN A 68 6.48 -4.98 0.16
CA GLN A 68 5.14 -5.08 0.75
C GLN A 68 5.13 -4.71 2.24
N LYS A 69 6.10 -5.19 3.02
CA LYS A 69 6.23 -4.83 4.45
C LYS A 69 6.42 -3.33 4.61
N ALA A 70 7.25 -2.70 3.78
CA ALA A 70 7.44 -1.26 3.78
C ALA A 70 6.15 -0.50 3.42
N LYS A 71 5.39 -0.94 2.40
CA LYS A 71 4.08 -0.35 2.00
C LYS A 71 3.07 -0.43 3.15
N LYS A 72 2.96 -1.58 3.82
CA LYS A 72 2.08 -1.76 5.00
C LYS A 72 2.48 -0.84 6.15
N ARG A 73 3.77 -0.74 6.47
CA ARG A 73 4.28 0.14 7.53
C ARG A 73 3.98 1.61 7.25
N ARG A 74 4.22 2.07 6.01
CA ARG A 74 3.91 3.44 5.57
C ARG A 74 2.40 3.73 5.68
N LYS A 75 1.54 2.79 5.26
CA LYS A 75 0.08 2.92 5.37
C LYS A 75 -0.37 3.02 6.83
N LYS A 76 0.14 2.14 7.71
CA LYS A 76 -0.16 2.18 9.15
C LYS A 76 0.24 3.52 9.79
N LYS A 77 1.44 4.02 9.49
CA LYS A 77 1.92 5.32 9.98
C LYS A 77 1.03 6.48 9.50
N ARG A 78 0.64 6.48 8.22
CA ARG A 78 -0.27 7.51 7.66
C ARG A 78 -1.64 7.50 8.33
N ILE A 79 -2.22 6.32 8.55
CA ILE A 79 -3.53 6.18 9.21
C ILE A 79 -3.43 6.64 10.67
N ALA A 80 -2.39 6.25 11.41
CA ALA A 80 -2.17 6.69 12.78
C ALA A 80 -2.02 8.22 12.87
N ALA A 81 -1.24 8.83 11.98
CA ALA A 81 -1.08 10.28 11.94
C ALA A 81 -2.39 11.02 11.62
N ARG A 82 -3.21 10.49 10.70
CA ARG A 82 -4.54 11.05 10.43
C ARG A 82 -5.48 10.92 11.63
N LYS A 83 -5.44 9.77 12.34
CA LYS A 83 -6.25 9.54 13.54
C LYS A 83 -5.84 10.48 14.69
N ALA A 84 -4.53 10.65 14.92
CA ALA A 84 -4.01 11.56 15.95
C ALA A 84 -4.46 13.01 15.69
N LYS A 85 -4.28 13.51 14.45
CA LYS A 85 -4.76 14.84 14.06
C LYS A 85 -6.27 15.02 14.24
N ALA A 86 -7.07 14.00 13.90
CA ALA A 86 -8.51 14.06 14.08
C ALA A 86 -8.93 14.08 15.56
N GLN A 87 -8.15 13.42 16.42
CA GLN A 87 -8.39 13.36 17.86
C GLN A 87 -8.00 14.68 18.56
N GLU A 88 -6.88 15.29 18.16
CA GLU A 88 -6.45 16.63 18.61
C GLU A 88 -7.46 17.71 18.20
N ALA A 89 -7.88 17.73 16.93
CA ALA A 89 -8.91 18.66 16.44
C ALA A 89 -10.27 18.49 17.14
N GLY A 90 -10.63 17.26 17.52
CA GLY A 90 -11.84 16.98 18.30
C GLY A 90 -11.74 17.42 19.77
N SER A 91 -10.55 17.39 20.38
CA SER A 91 -10.35 17.84 21.77
C SER A 91 -10.26 19.35 21.93
N GLU A 92 -9.73 20.07 20.93
CA GLU A 92 -9.67 21.54 20.95
C GLU A 92 -11.06 22.17 20.77
N ALA A 93 -11.92 21.59 19.93
CA ALA A 93 -13.27 22.10 19.67
C ALA A 93 -14.26 21.98 20.85
N ILE A 94 -13.94 21.20 21.90
CA ILE A 94 -14.83 20.97 23.05
C ILE A 94 -14.47 21.88 24.25
N GLN A 95 -13.33 22.58 24.23
CA GLN A 95 -12.87 23.40 25.37
C GLN A 95 -13.42 24.83 25.42
N GLU A 96 -14.07 25.34 24.37
CA GLU A 96 -14.80 26.61 24.40
C GLU A 96 -16.29 26.35 24.60
N LEU A 97 -16.72 26.18 25.86
CA LEU A 97 -18.07 26.51 26.36
C LEU A 97 -18.10 26.22 27.87
N LYS A 98 -17.47 27.10 28.66
CA LYS A 98 -17.85 27.25 30.08
C LYS A 98 -18.89 28.37 30.18
N PRO A 99 -20.12 28.10 30.66
CA PRO A 99 -21.10 29.15 30.86
C PRO A 99 -20.79 29.90 32.16
N ASP A 100 -20.06 31.01 32.05
CA ASP A 100 -19.91 31.97 33.15
C ASP A 100 -21.02 33.01 33.09
N THR A 101 -22.16 32.76 33.75
CA THR A 101 -23.05 33.86 34.19
C THR A 101 -23.70 33.54 35.53
N LYS A 102 -23.00 33.86 36.63
CA LYS A 102 -23.64 34.07 37.95
C LYS A 102 -24.34 35.44 37.94
N ILE A 103 -25.61 35.48 37.53
CA ILE A 103 -26.44 36.69 37.66
C ILE A 103 -26.83 36.84 39.13
N LYS A 104 -26.10 37.69 39.88
CA LYS A 104 -26.54 38.17 41.20
C LYS A 104 -27.68 39.18 41.01
N LYS A 105 -28.93 38.76 41.21
CA LYS A 105 -30.05 39.70 41.37
C LYS A 105 -29.89 40.45 42.71
N LYS A 106 -29.52 41.73 42.65
CA LYS A 106 -29.70 42.69 43.75
C LYS A 106 -31.21 42.84 43.99
N LYS A 107 -31.69 42.49 45.19
CA LYS A 107 -33.00 42.90 45.69
C LYS A 107 -32.89 44.37 46.10
N SER A 108 -33.78 45.20 45.57
CA SER A 108 -34.05 46.56 46.04
C SER A 108 -35.27 46.54 46.94
#